data_AF-X5IXP1-F1
#
_entry.id   AF-X5IXP1-F1
#
_cell.length_a   1.000
_cell.length_b   1.000
_cell.length_c   1.000
_cell.angle_alpha   90.00
_cell.angle_beta   90.00
_cell.angle_gamma   90.00
#
_symmetry.space_group_name_H-M   'P 1'
#
loop_
_entity.id
_entity.type
_entity.pdbx_description
1 polymer ?
#
loop_
_entity_poly.entity_id
_entity_poly.type
_entity_poly.pdbx_seq_one_letter_code
_entity_poly.pdbx_strand_id
1 'polypeptide(L)'
;TRELPDGTFYSTLYLPINSPLRASIVGPPMSCIRLAERVVALICCEKLHKIGELDDHLMPVGKETVKYEEELDLHDEEETSVPGRPGSTKRRQCYPKAIPECLRESYPRPGQPCYLYVIGMVLTTPLPDELNFRRRKLYPPEDTTRCFGILT
;
A
#
# COMPACT_ATOMS: atom_id res chain seq x y z
N THR A 1 16.77 -13.48 -5.45
CA THR A 1 17.88 -13.52 -6.42
C THR A 1 18.12 -14.95 -6.84
N ARG A 2 18.40 -15.20 -8.12
CA ARG A 2 18.66 -16.53 -8.69
C ARG A 2 19.92 -16.48 -9.55
N GLU A 3 20.69 -17.55 -9.50
CA GLU A 3 21.87 -17.77 -10.34
C GLU A 3 21.45 -18.43 -11.66
N LEU A 4 22.10 -18.03 -12.75
CA LEU A 4 21.91 -18.54 -14.10
C LEU A 4 23.05 -19.52 -14.46
N PRO A 5 22.86 -20.38 -15.47
CA PRO A 5 23.85 -21.39 -15.86
C PRO A 5 25.21 -20.82 -16.28
N ASP A 6 25.27 -19.54 -16.66
CA ASP A 6 26.47 -18.81 -17.05
C ASP A 6 27.22 -18.16 -15.86
N GLY A 7 26.78 -18.43 -14.62
CA GLY A 7 27.37 -17.88 -13.40
C GLY A 7 26.97 -16.43 -13.09
N THR A 8 25.99 -15.88 -13.82
CA THR A 8 25.41 -14.55 -13.54
C THR A 8 24.17 -14.66 -12.65
N PHE A 9 23.75 -13.55 -12.05
CA PHE A 9 22.66 -13.49 -11.08
C PHE A 9 21.61 -12.48 -11.51
N TYR A 10 20.33 -12.82 -11.41
CA TYR A 10 19.24 -11.87 -11.59
C TYR A 10 18.35 -11.83 -10.36
N SER A 11 17.70 -10.69 -10.13
CA SER A 11 16.74 -10.54 -9.04
C SER A 11 15.36 -10.18 -9.55
N THR A 12 14.34 -10.50 -8.75
CA THR A 12 12.95 -10.13 -9.00
C THR A 12 12.41 -9.50 -7.73
N LEU A 13 11.90 -8.28 -7.85
CA LEU A 13 11.39 -7.48 -6.75
C LEU A 13 9.88 -7.33 -6.86
N TYR A 14 9.23 -7.40 -5.71
CA TYR A 14 7.79 -7.19 -5.52
C TYR A 14 7.61 -6.11 -4.46
N LEU A 15 6.75 -5.13 -4.75
CA LEU A 15 6.36 -4.14 -3.76
C LEU A 15 5.09 -4.58 -3.02
N PRO A 16 4.85 -4.04 -1.81
CA PRO A 16 3.61 -4.29 -1.07
C PRO A 16 2.36 -3.90 -1.86
N ILE A 17 1.21 -4.47 -1.48
CA ILE A 17 -0.08 -4.25 -2.16
C ILE A 17 -0.53 -2.77 -2.22
N ASN A 18 0.00 -1.95 -1.31
CA ASN A 18 -0.28 -0.52 -1.22
C ASN A 18 0.46 0.30 -2.28
N SER A 19 1.54 -0.23 -2.87
CA SER A 19 2.25 0.47 -3.93
C SER A 19 1.43 0.45 -5.24
N PRO A 20 1.40 1.55 -6.00
CA PRO A 20 0.80 1.55 -7.33
C PRO A 20 1.58 0.66 -8.31
N LEU A 21 2.88 0.45 -8.08
CA LEU A 21 3.73 -0.41 -8.90
C LEU A 21 3.59 -1.87 -8.47
N ARG A 22 2.50 -2.50 -8.91
CA ARG A 22 2.11 -3.88 -8.52
C ARG A 22 2.81 -4.99 -9.30
N ALA A 23 3.34 -4.68 -10.48
CA ALA A 23 4.00 -5.67 -11.32
C ALA A 23 5.37 -6.06 -10.74
N SER A 24 5.75 -7.33 -10.87
CA SER A 24 7.09 -7.77 -10.52
C SER A 24 8.15 -7.10 -11.39
N ILE A 25 9.24 -6.66 -10.78
CA ILE A 25 10.34 -6.01 -11.48
C ILE A 25 11.48 -7.01 -11.57
N VAL A 26 11.75 -7.48 -12.79
CA VAL A 26 12.87 -8.37 -13.07
C VAL A 26 14.04 -7.53 -13.55
N GLY A 27 15.18 -7.63 -12.87
CA GLY A 27 16.41 -6.95 -13.27
C GLY A 27 17.25 -7.81 -14.19
N PRO A 28 18.22 -7.19 -14.88
CA PRO A 28 19.12 -7.90 -15.76
C PRO A 28 20.06 -8.84 -14.98
N PRO A 29 20.65 -9.83 -15.66
CA PRO A 29 21.74 -10.63 -15.12
C PRO A 29 22.96 -9.76 -14.77
N MET A 30 23.56 -10.01 -13.60
CA MET A 30 24.72 -9.28 -13.07
C MET A 30 25.77 -10.27 -12.56
N SER A 31 27.03 -9.82 -12.48
CA SER A 31 28.17 -10.67 -12.08
C SER A 31 28.15 -11.11 -10.61
N CYS A 32 27.33 -10.50 -9.76
CA CYS A 32 27.16 -10.94 -8.38
C CYS A 32 25.77 -10.59 -7.82
N ILE A 33 25.40 -11.27 -6.74
CA ILE A 33 24.11 -11.12 -6.04
C ILE A 33 23.84 -9.66 -5.65
N ARG A 34 24.82 -8.98 -5.05
CA ARG A 34 24.68 -7.58 -4.60
C ARG A 34 24.38 -6.63 -5.75
N LEU A 35 24.98 -6.86 -6.93
CA LEU A 35 24.72 -6.06 -8.11
C LEU A 35 23.34 -6.36 -8.69
N ALA A 36 22.94 -7.63 -8.74
CA ALA A 36 21.61 -8.04 -9.21
C ALA A 36 20.49 -7.37 -8.39
N GLU A 37 20.65 -7.31 -7.06
CA GLU A 37 19.69 -6.65 -6.17
C GLU A 37 19.66 -5.13 -6.34
N ARG A 38 20.84 -4.50 -6.37
CA ARG A 38 20.95 -3.04 -6.55
C ARG A 38 20.37 -2.56 -7.87
N VAL A 39 20.65 -3.27 -8.97
CA VAL A 39 20.13 -2.89 -10.28
C VAL A 39 18.61 -3.05 -10.34
N VAL A 40 18.07 -4.14 -9.78
CA VAL A 40 16.61 -4.30 -9.64
C VAL A 40 15.98 -3.16 -8.85
N ALA A 41 16.62 -2.76 -7.74
CA ALA A 41 16.12 -1.70 -6.88
C ALA A 41 16.17 -0.34 -7.58
N LEU A 42 17.23 -0.06 -8.35
CA LEU A 42 17.35 1.18 -9.12
C LEU A 42 16.27 1.28 -10.21
N ILE A 43 16.02 0.19 -10.95
CA ILE A 43 14.92 0.11 -11.93
C ILE A 43 13.57 0.32 -11.24
N CYS A 44 13.42 -0.19 -10.00
CA CYS A 44 12.23 0.06 -9.20
C CYS A 44 12.05 1.55 -8.88
N CYS A 45 13.11 2.24 -8.42
CA CYS A 45 13.05 3.67 -8.15
C CYS A 45 12.72 4.48 -9.40
N GLU A 46 13.31 4.15 -10.56
CA GLU A 46 13.00 4.82 -11.84
C GLU A 46 11.50 4.69 -12.19
N LYS A 47 10.92 3.51 -12.01
CA LYS A 47 9.49 3.29 -12.27
C LYS A 47 8.61 4.02 -11.26
N LEU A 48 8.99 4.04 -9.98
CA LEU A 48 8.25 4.78 -8.94
C LEU A 48 8.28 6.29 -9.18
N HIS A 49 9.44 6.84 -9.58
CA HIS A 49 9.59 8.25 -9.97
C HIS A 49 8.71 8.59 -11.17
N LYS A 50 8.71 7.75 -12.22
CA LYS A 50 7.81 7.93 -13.39
C LYS A 50 6.32 7.89 -13.04
N ILE A 51 5.93 7.19 -11.97
CA ILE A 51 4.55 7.13 -11.47
C ILE A 51 4.22 8.35 -10.58
N GLY A 52 5.24 9.08 -10.11
CA GLY A 52 5.09 10.22 -9.21
C GLY A 52 5.03 9.85 -7.73
N GLU A 53 5.47 8.63 -7.37
CA GLU A 53 5.61 8.22 -5.95
C GLU A 53 6.95 8.63 -5.35
N LEU A 54 7.94 8.96 -6.20
CA LEU A 54 9.21 9.58 -5.82
C LEU A 54 9.35 10.94 -6.53
N ASP A 55 9.99 11.90 -5.89
CA ASP A 55 10.35 13.20 -6.48
C ASP A 55 11.72 13.15 -7.18
N ASP A 56 12.16 14.28 -7.76
CA ASP A 56 13.44 14.38 -8.49
C ASP A 56 14.68 14.17 -7.61
N HIS A 57 14.52 14.23 -6.29
CA HIS A 57 15.56 13.90 -5.32
C HIS A 57 15.46 12.43 -4.85
N LEU A 58 14.58 11.63 -5.49
CA LEU A 58 14.25 10.25 -5.15
C LEU A 58 13.68 10.08 -3.73
N MET A 59 13.08 11.14 -3.20
CA MET A 59 12.38 11.12 -1.92
C MET A 59 10.93 10.68 -2.14
N PRO A 60 10.30 9.94 -1.21
CA PRO A 60 8.89 9.58 -1.31
C PRO A 60 8.00 10.81 -1.48
N VAL A 61 6.85 10.66 -2.13
CA VAL A 61 5.88 11.74 -2.29
C VAL A 61 4.58 11.32 -1.61
N GLY A 62 4.16 12.01 -0.55
CA GLY A 62 2.90 11.71 0.13
C GLY A 62 2.95 11.94 1.65
N LYS A 63 1.98 11.38 2.38
CA LYS A 63 1.89 11.60 3.85
C LYS A 63 2.98 10.94 4.68
N GLU A 64 3.74 9.99 4.11
CA GLU A 64 4.82 9.33 4.85
C GLU A 64 6.10 10.18 4.90
N THR A 65 6.32 11.12 3.98
CA THR A 65 7.42 12.09 4.13
C THR A 65 7.21 13.04 5.28
N VAL A 66 5.97 13.52 5.48
CA VAL A 66 5.61 14.37 6.61
C VAL A 66 5.89 13.67 7.94
N LYS A 67 5.69 12.35 8.02
CA LYS A 67 6.03 11.58 9.23
C LYS A 67 7.53 11.45 9.48
N TYR A 68 8.33 11.34 8.43
CA TYR A 68 9.78 11.28 8.57
C TYR A 68 10.35 12.62 9.07
N GLU A 69 9.77 13.73 8.62
CA GLU A 69 10.08 15.07 9.13
C GLU A 69 9.57 15.25 10.58
N GLU A 70 8.34 14.84 10.89
CA GLU A 70 7.78 14.88 12.26
C GLU A 70 8.55 13.98 13.25
N GLU A 71 9.08 12.83 12.82
CA GLU A 71 9.92 11.95 13.67
C GLU A 71 11.35 12.49 13.86
N LEU A 72 11.81 13.43 13.02
CA LEU A 72 13.08 14.15 13.20
C LEU A 72 12.91 15.37 14.14
N ASP A 73 11.72 15.97 14.20
CA ASP A 73 11.36 17.14 15.01
C ASP A 73 10.81 16.78 16.42
N LEU A 74 11.39 15.77 17.07
CA LEU A 74 10.99 15.27 18.41
C LEU A 74 11.18 16.27 19.58
N HIS A 75 11.26 17.57 19.33
CA HIS A 75 11.58 18.58 20.35
C HIS A 75 10.50 19.62 20.68
N ASP A 76 9.30 19.59 20.06
CA ASP A 76 8.22 20.54 20.41
C ASP A 76 6.84 19.85 20.46
N GLU A 77 6.63 18.94 21.41
CA GLU A 77 5.27 18.53 21.81
C GLU A 77 4.66 19.62 22.71
N GLU A 78 4.17 20.71 22.11
CA GLU A 78 3.32 21.66 22.82
C GLU A 78 1.92 21.03 22.99
N GLU A 79 1.62 20.65 24.23
CA GLU A 79 0.42 19.94 24.67
C GLU A 79 -0.84 20.80 24.46
N THR A 80 -1.37 20.79 23.24
CA THR A 80 -2.61 21.51 22.91
C THR A 80 -3.81 20.86 23.60
N SER A 81 -4.37 21.59 24.57
CA SER A 81 -5.49 21.27 25.47
C SER A 81 -6.87 21.16 24.80
N VAL A 82 -6.93 20.87 23.51
CA VAL A 82 -8.21 20.70 22.78
C VAL A 82 -8.61 19.22 22.80
N PRO A 83 -9.79 18.84 23.31
CA PRO A 83 -10.25 17.46 23.27
C PRO A 83 -10.30 16.98 21.83
N GLY A 84 -9.41 16.06 21.47
CA GLY A 84 -9.29 15.54 20.11
C GLY A 84 -10.62 14.95 19.62
N ARG A 85 -10.93 15.14 18.33
CA ARG A 85 -12.09 14.51 17.69
C ARG A 85 -12.04 12.98 17.91
N PRO A 86 -13.18 12.31 18.12
CA PRO A 86 -13.25 10.85 18.19
C PRO A 86 -12.54 10.20 17.00
N GLY A 87 -11.63 9.25 17.26
CA GLY A 87 -10.87 8.57 16.21
C GLY A 87 -9.58 9.29 15.75
N SER A 88 -9.21 10.42 16.37
CA SER A 88 -7.90 11.05 16.19
C SER A 88 -6.80 10.28 16.95
N THR A 89 -5.53 10.53 16.61
CA THR A 89 -4.38 9.98 17.36
C THR A 89 -4.46 10.33 18.85
N LYS A 90 -4.88 11.56 19.18
CA LYS A 90 -5.08 12.05 20.55
C LYS A 90 -6.27 11.39 21.27
N ARG A 91 -7.21 10.76 20.54
CA ARG A 91 -8.40 10.10 21.10
C ARG A 91 -8.74 8.82 20.32
N ARG A 92 -7.86 7.83 20.41
CA ARG A 92 -8.06 6.50 19.82
C ARG A 92 -9.20 5.77 20.54
N GLN A 93 -10.13 5.25 19.75
CA GLN A 93 -11.13 4.31 20.23
C GLN A 93 -10.60 2.90 19.99
N CYS A 94 -10.34 2.17 21.06
CA CYS A 94 -9.95 0.77 21.00
C CYS A 94 -11.20 -0.10 21.13
N TYR A 95 -11.34 -1.09 20.25
CA TYR A 95 -12.38 -2.10 20.31
C TYR A 95 -11.72 -3.47 20.23
N PRO A 96 -12.28 -4.50 20.92
CA PRO A 96 -11.81 -5.86 20.74
C PRO A 96 -12.05 -6.29 19.28
N LYS A 97 -10.97 -6.72 18.60
CA LYS A 97 -11.09 -7.31 17.27
C LYS A 97 -11.69 -8.71 17.43
N ALA A 98 -12.84 -8.95 16.79
CA ALA A 98 -13.49 -10.25 16.79
C ALA A 98 -13.88 -10.63 15.35
N ILE A 99 -13.87 -11.93 15.08
CA ILE A 99 -14.38 -12.49 13.83
C ILE A 99 -15.89 -12.72 14.01
N PRO A 100 -16.75 -12.21 13.11
CA PRO A 100 -18.18 -12.50 13.10
C PRO A 100 -18.43 -14.00 13.14
N GLU A 101 -19.42 -14.45 13.90
CA GLU A 101 -19.70 -15.88 14.08
C GLU A 101 -20.01 -16.58 12.75
N CYS A 102 -20.69 -15.88 11.83
CA CYS A 102 -20.98 -16.35 10.48
C CYS A 102 -19.74 -16.58 9.59
N LEU A 103 -18.58 -16.03 9.96
CA LEU A 103 -17.31 -16.22 9.24
C LEU A 103 -16.38 -17.22 9.95
N ARG A 104 -16.81 -17.79 11.08
CA ARG A 104 -16.05 -18.89 11.71
C ARG A 104 -16.28 -20.17 10.89
N GLU A 105 -15.20 -20.90 10.63
CA GLU A 105 -15.23 -22.18 9.88
C GLU A 105 -15.82 -22.11 8.46
N SER A 106 -15.92 -20.91 7.86
CA SER A 106 -16.50 -20.68 6.54
C SER A 106 -15.55 -21.02 5.38
N TYR A 107 -14.57 -21.91 5.59
CA TYR A 107 -13.63 -22.29 4.54
C TYR A 107 -14.30 -23.28 3.58
N PRO A 108 -14.08 -23.12 2.25
CA PRO A 108 -14.57 -24.08 1.25
C PRO A 108 -14.13 -25.51 1.57
N ARG A 109 -15.07 -26.46 1.51
CA ARG A 109 -14.79 -27.89 1.72
C ARG A 109 -14.77 -28.64 0.39
N PRO A 110 -13.87 -29.63 0.20
CA PRO A 110 -13.86 -30.46 -0.99
C PRO A 110 -15.23 -31.10 -1.25
N GLY A 111 -15.70 -31.03 -2.51
CA GLY A 111 -16.96 -31.64 -2.93
C GLY A 111 -18.23 -30.86 -2.58
N GLN A 112 -18.13 -29.69 -1.93
CA GLN A 112 -19.28 -28.82 -1.68
C GLN A 112 -19.37 -27.71 -2.74
N PRO A 113 -20.59 -27.34 -3.18
CA PRO A 113 -20.76 -26.21 -4.09
C PRO A 113 -20.31 -24.92 -3.39
N CYS A 114 -19.59 -24.08 -4.12
CA CYS A 114 -19.17 -22.76 -3.65
C CYS A 114 -19.82 -21.66 -4.51
N TYR A 115 -20.09 -20.52 -3.90
CA TYR A 115 -20.61 -19.32 -4.53
C TYR A 115 -19.58 -18.21 -4.41
N LEU A 116 -19.32 -17.51 -5.52
CA LEU A 116 -18.43 -16.36 -5.55
C LEU A 116 -19.24 -15.07 -5.69
N TYR A 117 -19.20 -14.25 -4.66
CA TYR A 117 -19.85 -12.94 -4.61
C TYR A 117 -18.83 -11.84 -4.86
N VAL A 118 -19.25 -10.75 -5.50
CA VAL A 118 -18.44 -9.54 -5.68
C VAL A 118 -18.84 -8.52 -4.62
N ILE A 119 -17.86 -7.94 -3.94
CA ILE A 119 -18.07 -6.77 -3.09
C ILE A 119 -17.95 -5.53 -3.98
N GLY A 120 -19.05 -5.17 -4.63
CA GLY A 120 -19.13 -4.00 -5.50
C GLY A 120 -18.99 -2.72 -4.68
N MET A 121 -18.05 -1.86 -5.06
CA MET A 121 -17.85 -0.56 -4.44
C MET A 121 -18.02 0.52 -5.50
N VAL A 122 -18.79 1.56 -5.16
CA VAL A 122 -19.05 2.72 -6.01
C VAL A 122 -18.96 3.97 -5.14
N LEU A 123 -18.20 4.97 -5.56
CA LEU A 123 -18.13 6.24 -4.84
C LEU A 123 -19.34 7.12 -5.19
N THR A 124 -20.46 6.92 -4.49
CA THR A 124 -21.71 7.64 -4.78
C THR A 124 -21.69 9.12 -4.37
N THR A 125 -20.97 9.44 -3.30
CA THR A 125 -20.92 10.80 -2.74
C THR A 125 -19.46 11.22 -2.56
N PRO A 126 -18.86 11.87 -3.58
CA PRO A 126 -17.52 12.42 -3.47
C PRO A 126 -17.42 13.46 -2.35
N LEU A 127 -16.25 13.58 -1.72
CA LEU A 127 -16.01 14.57 -0.68
C LEU A 127 -15.98 15.97 -1.31
N PRO A 128 -16.82 16.93 -0.87
CA PRO A 128 -16.78 18.31 -1.37
C PRO A 128 -15.42 18.97 -1.11
N ASP A 129 -15.00 19.86 -2.02
CA ASP A 129 -13.68 20.52 -1.96
C ASP A 129 -13.50 21.35 -0.68
N GLU A 130 -14.55 22.04 -0.23
CA GLU A 130 -14.57 22.82 1.01
C GLU A 130 -14.26 21.96 2.25
N LEU A 131 -14.62 20.67 2.22
CA LEU A 131 -14.36 19.70 3.28
C LEU A 131 -13.06 18.91 3.04
N ASN A 132 -12.43 19.10 1.87
CA ASN A 132 -11.18 18.46 1.49
C ASN A 132 -9.97 19.31 1.91
N PHE A 133 -9.89 19.64 3.20
CA PHE A 133 -8.79 20.44 3.79
C PHE A 133 -7.39 19.88 3.49
N ARG A 134 -7.30 18.58 3.15
CA ARG A 134 -6.04 17.89 2.83
C ARG A 134 -5.76 17.80 1.32
N ARG A 135 -6.59 18.42 0.48
CA ARG A 135 -6.48 18.41 -0.99
C ARG A 135 -6.22 17.01 -1.55
N ARG A 136 -6.92 16.01 -0.99
CA ARG A 136 -6.77 14.63 -1.46
C ARG A 136 -7.32 14.53 -2.87
N LYS A 137 -6.55 13.93 -3.78
CA LYS A 137 -7.12 13.39 -5.00
C LYS A 137 -8.05 12.23 -4.63
N LEU A 138 -9.31 12.33 -5.04
CA LEU A 138 -10.31 11.29 -4.80
C LEU A 138 -10.19 10.24 -5.90
N TYR A 139 -10.15 8.97 -5.50
CA TYR A 139 -10.03 7.83 -6.42
C TYR A 139 -11.26 6.94 -6.24
N PRO A 140 -12.23 7.00 -7.18
CA PRO A 140 -13.34 6.05 -7.22
C PRO A 140 -12.83 4.61 -7.32
N PRO A 141 -13.29 3.67 -6.48
CA PRO A 141 -12.86 2.27 -6.54
C PRO A 141 -13.20 1.59 -7.88
N GLU A 142 -14.29 2.02 -8.53
CA GLU A 142 -14.78 1.51 -9.82
C GLU A 142 -13.87 1.86 -11.02
N ASP A 143 -12.90 2.76 -10.86
CA ASP A 143 -11.94 3.12 -11.91
C ASP A 143 -10.95 1.99 -12.22
N THR A 144 -10.88 0.96 -11.36
CA THR A 144 -10.03 -0.20 -11.57
C THR A 144 -10.85 -1.48 -11.71
N THR A 145 -10.42 -2.39 -12.59
CA THR A 145 -11.15 -3.64 -12.87
C THR A 145 -11.05 -4.69 -11.76
N ARG A 146 -10.13 -4.52 -10.80
CA ARG A 146 -9.89 -5.48 -9.72
C ARG A 146 -10.65 -5.06 -8.47
N CYS A 147 -11.46 -5.97 -7.95
CA CYS A 147 -12.25 -5.77 -6.73
C CYS A 147 -12.04 -6.90 -5.72
N PHE A 148 -12.78 -6.85 -4.62
CA PHE A 148 -12.86 -7.93 -3.64
C PHE A 148 -14.05 -8.83 -3.92
N GLY A 149 -13.94 -10.08 -3.45
CA GLY A 149 -15.04 -11.03 -3.48
C GLY A 149 -15.07 -11.90 -2.23
N ILE A 150 -16.20 -12.56 -2.01
CA ILE A 150 -16.41 -13.53 -0.93
C ILE A 150 -16.71 -14.87 -1.59
N LEU A 151 -15.95 -15.89 -1.19
CA LEU A 151 -16.20 -17.27 -1.57
C LEU A 151 -16.82 -18.00 -0.38
N THR A 152 -17.98 -18.61 -0.58
CA THR A 152 -18.70 -19.39 0.45
C THR A 152 -19.12 -20.74 -0.07
#